data_AF-A0ABD4ZB08-F1
#
_entry.id   AF-A0ABD4ZB08-F1
#
_cell.length_a   1.000
_cell.length_b   1.000
_cell.length_c   1.000
_cell.angle_alpha   90.00
_cell.angle_beta   90.00
_cell.angle_gamma   90.00
#
_symmetry.space_group_name_H-M   'P 1'
#
loop_
_entity.id
_entity.type
_entity.pdbx_description
1 polymer ?
#
loop_
_entity_poly.entity_id
_entity_poly.type
_entity_poly.pdbx_seq_one_letter_code
_entity_poly.pdbx_strand_id
1 'polypeptide(L)'
;MSLISYNDLMDIVLKLHKCYRLQGILGSDVISKVDFLTKPYATLAIAVALHGINITKKHGISYSDVVSLQRKIAHFLLKADKNEVEFLEKLVSLTPSKLGFDVATVSRRCLIDYQKITDLIKLLNMLKESISLASLASQQTFTEVQKKPRVICLSNTEMLPPLNVIAESITRIILMDLENSKEINEDPYFTQLMDSIKRKLNESKLTSNDIAAFSLVLITIMRHYKDSQICVEPGIDVETLARKMYNDLTSVNADPSKSDIYAIYQEIASRSVMKR
;
A
#
# COMPACT_ATOMS: atom_id res chain seq x y z
N MET A 1 -5.21 -20.07 -13.15
CA MET A 1 -4.45 -18.80 -13.26
C MET A 1 -3.86 -18.46 -11.91
N SER A 2 -2.55 -18.22 -11.81
CA SER A 2 -1.91 -17.82 -10.55
C SER A 2 -2.11 -16.33 -10.27
N LEU A 3 -2.24 -15.99 -8.99
CA LEU A 3 -2.22 -14.60 -8.52
C LEU A 3 -0.82 -14.02 -8.71
N ILE A 4 -0.75 -12.71 -8.96
CA ILE A 4 0.52 -11.99 -9.04
C ILE A 4 0.79 -11.36 -7.68
N SER A 5 1.94 -11.69 -7.09
CA SER A 5 2.45 -11.05 -5.89
C SER A 5 3.20 -9.75 -6.23
N TYR A 6 3.51 -8.95 -5.20
CA TYR A 6 4.39 -7.80 -5.37
C TYR A 6 5.76 -8.20 -5.92
N ASN A 7 6.36 -9.28 -5.40
CA ASN A 7 7.68 -9.75 -5.82
C ASN A 7 7.68 -10.21 -7.28
N ASP A 8 6.63 -10.90 -7.73
CA ASP A 8 6.46 -11.26 -9.14
C ASP A 8 6.47 -10.02 -10.04
N LEU A 9 5.76 -8.96 -9.64
CA LEU A 9 5.73 -7.70 -10.38
C LEU A 9 7.12 -7.09 -10.50
N MET A 10 7.88 -7.07 -9.40
CA MET A 10 9.24 -6.52 -9.37
C MET A 10 10.19 -7.25 -10.30
N ASP A 11 10.16 -8.58 -10.28
CA ASP A 11 10.97 -9.39 -11.17
C ASP A 11 10.63 -9.13 -12.65
N ILE A 12 9.35 -8.99 -12.97
CA ILE A 12 8.91 -8.67 -14.35
C ILE A 12 9.41 -7.29 -14.76
N VAL A 13 9.22 -6.27 -13.91
CA VAL A 13 9.62 -4.88 -14.18
C VAL A 13 11.14 -4.77 -14.37
N LEU A 14 11.93 -5.41 -13.50
CA LEU A 14 13.39 -5.43 -13.59
C LEU A 14 13.88 -6.15 -14.86
N LYS A 15 13.28 -7.31 -15.20
CA LYS A 15 13.60 -8.02 -16.44
C LYS A 15 13.28 -7.17 -17.67
N LEU A 16 12.12 -6.51 -17.67
CA LEU A 16 11.68 -5.66 -18.76
C LEU A 16 12.62 -4.46 -18.96
N HIS A 17 12.98 -3.80 -17.86
CA HIS A 17 13.93 -2.69 -17.87
C HIS A 17 15.30 -3.09 -18.41
N LYS A 18 15.87 -4.19 -17.90
CA LYS A 18 17.14 -4.74 -18.39
C LYS A 18 17.06 -5.08 -19.88
N CYS A 19 15.96 -5.69 -20.31
CA CYS A 19 15.73 -6.05 -21.70
C CYS A 19 15.72 -4.82 -22.63
N TYR A 20 14.96 -3.78 -22.28
CA TYR A 20 14.90 -2.55 -23.08
C TYR A 20 16.22 -1.79 -23.10
N ARG A 21 16.97 -1.82 -22.00
CA ARG A 21 18.32 -1.25 -21.95
C ARG A 21 19.27 -1.98 -22.90
N LEU A 22 19.29 -3.31 -22.88
CA LEU A 22 20.13 -4.10 -23.79
C LEU A 22 19.79 -3.87 -25.26
N GLN A 23 18.54 -3.53 -25.56
CA GLN A 23 18.08 -3.20 -26.92
C GLN A 23 18.32 -1.74 -27.31
N GLY A 24 18.93 -0.92 -26.45
CA GLY A 24 19.17 0.50 -26.71
C GLY A 24 17.90 1.37 -26.74
N ILE A 25 16.77 0.84 -26.26
CA ILE A 25 15.47 1.54 -26.25
C ILE A 25 15.43 2.56 -25.10
N LEU A 26 16.07 2.25 -23.98
CA LEU A 26 16.19 3.16 -22.83
C LEU A 26 17.58 3.78 -22.80
N GLY A 27 17.64 5.12 -22.92
CA GLY A 27 18.90 5.89 -22.91
C GLY A 27 19.56 6.06 -21.53
N SER A 28 18.82 5.79 -20.45
CA SER A 28 19.33 5.84 -19.07
C SER A 28 18.65 4.78 -18.22
N ASP A 29 19.24 4.47 -17.06
CA ASP A 29 18.60 3.58 -16.10
C ASP A 29 17.37 4.27 -15.47
N VAL A 30 16.20 3.98 -16.04
CA VAL A 30 14.91 4.35 -15.45
C VAL A 30 14.73 3.73 -14.05
N ILE A 31 15.37 2.58 -13.76
CA ILE A 31 15.12 1.77 -12.56
C ILE A 31 16.36 1.53 -11.66
N SER A 32 17.56 2.03 -11.98
CA SER A 32 18.80 1.65 -11.24
C SER A 32 18.89 2.08 -9.78
N LYS A 33 17.93 2.88 -9.31
CA LYS A 33 17.77 3.27 -7.91
C LYS A 33 16.30 3.30 -7.49
N VAL A 34 15.48 2.38 -8.01
CA VAL A 34 14.10 2.32 -7.52
C VAL A 34 14.13 1.63 -6.17
N ASP A 35 14.34 2.45 -5.16
CA ASP A 35 13.93 2.12 -3.82
C ASP A 35 12.40 2.27 -3.77
N PHE A 36 11.72 1.21 -4.21
CA PHE A 36 10.27 1.08 -4.06
C PHE A 36 9.93 1.08 -2.55
N LEU A 37 10.87 0.65 -1.71
CA LEU A 37 10.69 0.50 -0.27
C LEU A 37 10.77 1.81 0.48
N THR A 38 11.13 2.94 -0.16
CA THR A 38 11.14 4.28 0.48
C THR A 38 10.02 5.18 -0.01
N LYS A 39 9.03 4.64 -0.72
CA LYS A 39 7.94 5.41 -1.37
C LYS A 39 6.58 4.87 -0.90
N PRO A 40 6.12 5.28 0.28
CA PRO A 40 4.97 4.67 0.93
C PRO A 40 3.68 4.84 0.12
N TYR A 41 3.38 6.03 -0.42
CA TYR A 41 2.16 6.27 -1.19
C TYR A 41 2.17 5.56 -2.55
N ALA A 42 3.31 5.56 -3.25
CA ALA A 42 3.48 4.80 -4.48
C ALA A 42 3.36 3.29 -4.23
N THR A 43 3.86 2.79 -3.10
CA THR A 43 3.73 1.37 -2.71
C THR A 43 2.27 0.99 -2.53
N LEU A 44 1.49 1.80 -1.82
CA LEU A 44 0.06 1.52 -1.61
C LEU A 44 -0.72 1.63 -2.92
N ALA A 45 -0.39 2.60 -3.79
CA ALA A 45 -0.96 2.71 -5.14
C ALA A 45 -0.73 1.44 -5.99
N ILE A 46 0.50 0.90 -5.98
CA ILE A 46 0.84 -0.35 -6.69
C ILE A 46 0.07 -1.54 -6.10
N ALA A 47 -0.03 -1.63 -4.77
CA ALA A 47 -0.77 -2.70 -4.11
C ALA A 47 -2.27 -2.69 -4.48
N VAL A 48 -2.90 -1.52 -4.53
CA VAL A 48 -4.29 -1.36 -4.97
C VAL A 48 -4.46 -1.76 -6.44
N ALA A 49 -3.51 -1.40 -7.32
CA ALA A 49 -3.55 -1.80 -8.72
C ALA A 49 -3.38 -3.33 -8.90
N LEU A 50 -2.46 -3.95 -8.16
CA LEU A 50 -2.27 -5.40 -8.12
C LEU A 50 -3.55 -6.13 -7.65
N HIS A 51 -4.23 -5.57 -6.66
CA HIS A 51 -5.50 -6.10 -6.19
C HIS A 51 -6.56 -6.10 -7.28
N GLY A 52 -6.71 -4.99 -8.01
CA GLY A 52 -7.62 -4.90 -9.14
C GLY A 52 -7.40 -5.99 -10.19
N ILE A 53 -6.14 -6.24 -10.55
CA ILE A 53 -5.79 -7.31 -11.50
C ILE A 53 -6.14 -8.69 -10.95
N ASN A 54 -5.80 -8.96 -9.69
CA ASN A 54 -6.04 -10.25 -9.07
C ASN A 54 -7.54 -10.54 -8.88
N ILE A 55 -8.36 -9.52 -8.59
CA ILE A 55 -9.83 -9.62 -8.60
C ILE A 55 -10.33 -9.94 -10.00
N THR A 56 -9.87 -9.18 -11.01
CA THR A 56 -10.28 -9.35 -12.41
C THR A 56 -10.08 -10.79 -12.89
N LYS A 57 -8.98 -11.43 -12.49
CA LYS A 57 -8.67 -12.83 -12.82
C LYS A 57 -9.57 -13.84 -12.12
N LYS A 58 -10.07 -13.55 -10.91
CA LYS A 58 -10.86 -14.50 -10.12
C LYS A 58 -12.34 -14.45 -10.45
N HIS A 59 -12.91 -13.24 -10.52
CA HIS A 59 -14.36 -13.05 -10.51
C HIS A 59 -14.86 -12.06 -11.57
N GLY A 60 -13.96 -11.54 -12.41
CA GLY A 60 -14.25 -10.34 -13.20
C GLY A 60 -14.34 -9.10 -12.31
N ILE A 61 -14.32 -7.92 -12.92
CA ILE A 61 -14.44 -6.65 -12.22
C ILE A 61 -15.44 -5.79 -12.99
N SER A 62 -16.36 -5.12 -12.29
CA SER A 62 -17.29 -4.19 -12.94
C SER A 62 -16.57 -2.87 -13.27
N TYR A 63 -17.11 -2.10 -14.22
CA TYR A 63 -16.56 -0.77 -14.52
C TYR A 63 -16.58 0.15 -13.28
N SER A 64 -17.63 0.08 -12.46
CA SER A 64 -17.72 0.84 -11.20
C SER A 64 -16.61 0.47 -10.21
N ASP A 65 -16.20 -0.79 -10.16
CA ASP A 65 -15.11 -1.24 -9.30
C ASP A 65 -13.76 -0.73 -9.82
N VAL A 66 -13.55 -0.73 -11.14
CA VAL A 66 -12.35 -0.15 -11.77
C VAL A 66 -12.24 1.35 -11.45
N VAL A 67 -13.32 2.10 -11.64
CA VAL A 67 -13.36 3.53 -11.30
C VAL A 67 -13.10 3.76 -9.81
N SER A 68 -13.66 2.90 -8.95
CA SER A 68 -13.38 2.94 -7.51
C SER A 68 -11.89 2.76 -7.22
N LEU A 69 -11.26 1.72 -7.76
CA LEU A 69 -9.81 1.49 -7.61
C LEU A 69 -8.97 2.66 -8.17
N GLN A 70 -9.35 3.22 -9.31
CA GLN A 70 -8.63 4.36 -9.89
C GLN A 70 -8.71 5.62 -9.03
N ARG A 71 -9.89 5.91 -8.46
CA ARG A 71 -10.07 7.00 -7.48
C ARG A 71 -9.23 6.77 -6.23
N LYS A 72 -9.16 5.53 -5.77
CA LYS A 72 -8.35 5.15 -4.61
C LYS A 72 -6.86 5.41 -4.87
N ILE A 73 -6.35 4.94 -6.01
CA ILE A 73 -4.97 5.22 -6.41
C ILE A 73 -4.74 6.74 -6.51
N ALA A 74 -5.62 7.47 -7.17
CA ALA A 74 -5.49 8.93 -7.34
C ALA A 74 -5.40 9.68 -6.00
N HIS A 75 -6.15 9.26 -4.98
CA HIS A 75 -6.06 9.85 -3.64
C HIS A 75 -4.67 9.72 -3.01
N PHE A 76 -4.04 8.55 -3.11
CA PHE A 76 -2.65 8.39 -2.64
C PHE A 76 -1.70 9.32 -3.38
N LEU A 77 -1.91 9.50 -4.69
CA LEU A 77 -1.06 10.36 -5.51
C LEU A 77 -1.22 11.85 -5.17
N LEU A 78 -2.38 12.28 -4.66
CA LEU A 78 -2.57 13.65 -4.18
C LEU A 78 -1.78 13.94 -2.90
N LYS A 79 -1.57 12.93 -2.05
CA LYS A 79 -0.78 13.03 -0.80
C LYS A 79 0.70 12.70 -1.02
N ALA A 80 1.05 12.08 -2.15
CA ALA A 80 2.41 11.69 -2.49
C ALA A 80 3.28 12.91 -2.80
N ASP A 81 4.57 12.81 -2.45
CA ASP A 81 5.52 13.83 -2.87
C ASP A 81 5.81 13.75 -4.39
N LYS A 82 6.47 14.77 -4.94
CA LYS A 82 6.79 14.82 -6.37
C LYS A 82 7.68 13.64 -6.80
N ASN A 83 8.57 13.15 -5.93
CA ASN A 83 9.50 12.08 -6.25
C ASN A 83 8.77 10.74 -6.40
N GLU A 84 7.74 10.49 -5.59
CA GLU A 84 6.87 9.32 -5.67
C GLU A 84 6.03 9.32 -6.94
N VAL A 85 5.49 10.48 -7.34
CA VAL A 85 4.73 10.62 -8.58
C VAL A 85 5.64 10.43 -9.80
N GLU A 86 6.80 11.11 -9.85
CA GLU A 86 7.77 10.96 -10.94
C GLU A 86 8.24 9.51 -11.08
N PHE A 87 8.37 8.81 -9.96
CA PHE A 87 8.70 7.40 -9.93
C PHE A 87 7.63 6.53 -10.62
N LEU A 88 6.35 6.75 -10.32
CA LEU A 88 5.27 6.01 -10.98
C LEU A 88 5.16 6.36 -12.47
N GLU A 89 5.39 7.62 -12.86
CA GLU A 89 5.45 8.02 -14.26
C GLU A 89 6.58 7.31 -15.02
N LYS A 90 7.75 7.16 -14.38
CA LYS A 90 8.87 6.35 -14.90
C LYS A 90 8.49 4.89 -15.06
N LEU A 91 7.77 4.27 -14.12
CA LEU A 91 7.25 2.91 -14.31
C LEU A 91 6.30 2.84 -15.51
N VAL A 92 5.36 3.79 -15.62
CA VAL A 92 4.39 3.86 -16.73
C VAL A 92 5.08 4.07 -18.08
N SER A 93 6.30 4.63 -18.11
CA SER A 93 7.09 4.74 -19.34
C SER A 93 7.53 3.39 -19.92
N LEU A 94 7.56 2.32 -19.11
CA LEU A 94 7.96 0.97 -19.52
C LEU A 94 6.86 0.24 -20.31
N THR A 95 5.67 0.82 -20.43
CA THR A 95 4.57 0.19 -21.18
C THR A 95 5.00 -0.07 -22.63
N PRO A 96 4.95 -1.31 -23.13
CA PRO A 96 5.37 -1.68 -24.48
C PRO A 96 4.83 -0.78 -25.60
N SER A 97 3.55 -0.37 -25.49
CA SER A 97 2.91 0.49 -26.49
C SER A 97 3.51 1.89 -26.57
N LYS A 98 4.07 2.44 -25.47
CA LYS A 98 4.80 3.72 -25.50
C LYS A 98 6.13 3.62 -26.23
N LEU A 99 6.68 2.40 -26.34
CA LEU A 99 7.96 2.11 -26.96
C LEU A 99 7.80 1.53 -28.38
N GLY A 100 6.56 1.48 -28.90
CA GLY A 100 6.27 0.97 -30.25
C GLY A 100 6.32 -0.55 -30.39
N PHE A 101 6.24 -1.30 -29.29
CA PHE A 101 6.25 -2.76 -29.31
C PHE A 101 4.89 -3.36 -28.95
N ASP A 102 4.53 -4.45 -29.64
CA ASP A 102 3.43 -5.31 -29.23
C ASP A 102 3.85 -6.28 -28.10
N VAL A 103 2.86 -6.80 -27.38
CA VAL A 103 3.07 -7.67 -26.20
C VAL A 103 3.79 -8.97 -26.56
N ALA A 104 3.50 -9.57 -27.71
CA ALA A 104 4.09 -10.83 -28.14
C ALA A 104 5.57 -10.66 -28.52
N THR A 105 5.92 -9.52 -29.09
CA THR A 105 7.29 -9.13 -29.41
C THR A 105 8.10 -8.90 -28.14
N VAL A 106 7.56 -8.18 -27.16
CA VAL A 106 8.22 -8.01 -25.85
C VAL A 106 8.36 -9.34 -25.11
N SER A 107 7.32 -10.18 -25.09
CA SER A 107 7.34 -11.50 -24.46
C SER A 107 8.49 -12.36 -24.99
N ARG A 108 8.62 -12.45 -26.32
CA ARG A 108 9.68 -13.22 -26.96
C ARG A 108 11.06 -12.64 -26.71
N ARG A 109 11.23 -11.32 -26.89
CA ARG A 109 12.54 -10.66 -26.79
C ARG A 109 13.08 -10.58 -25.37
N CYS A 110 12.19 -10.40 -24.39
CA CYS A 110 12.58 -10.27 -22.98
C CYS A 110 12.51 -11.58 -22.21
N LEU A 111 12.08 -12.68 -22.84
CA LEU A 111 11.90 -13.99 -22.22
C LEU A 111 11.01 -13.91 -20.96
N ILE A 112 9.92 -13.14 -21.07
CA ILE A 112 8.91 -13.00 -20.02
C ILE A 112 7.62 -13.61 -20.54
N ASP A 113 6.97 -14.40 -19.70
CA ASP A 113 5.66 -14.97 -19.98
C ASP A 113 4.65 -13.90 -20.45
N TYR A 114 3.90 -14.24 -21.51
CA TYR A 114 2.96 -13.33 -22.14
C TYR A 114 1.87 -12.84 -21.19
N GLN A 115 1.36 -13.73 -20.34
CA GLN A 115 0.32 -13.39 -19.37
C GLN A 115 0.86 -12.43 -18.32
N LYS A 116 2.09 -12.66 -17.83
CA LYS A 116 2.78 -11.76 -16.90
C LYS A 116 2.98 -10.35 -17.47
N ILE A 117 3.35 -10.21 -18.74
CA ILE A 117 3.45 -8.88 -19.39
C ILE A 117 2.06 -8.25 -19.53
N THR A 118 1.05 -9.02 -19.95
CA THR A 118 -0.31 -8.52 -20.09
C THR A 118 -0.85 -7.96 -18.79
N ASP A 119 -0.58 -8.63 -17.67
CA ASP A 119 -0.96 -8.17 -16.34
C ASP A 119 -0.18 -6.91 -15.92
N LEU A 120 1.13 -6.85 -16.20
CA LEU A 120 1.92 -5.63 -16.01
C LEU A 120 1.34 -4.45 -16.81
N ILE A 121 0.95 -4.65 -18.07
CA ILE A 121 0.36 -3.59 -18.90
C ILE A 121 -0.95 -3.09 -18.30
N LYS A 122 -1.82 -3.99 -17.83
CA LYS A 122 -3.05 -3.61 -17.13
C LYS A 122 -2.75 -2.77 -15.90
N LEU A 123 -1.71 -3.14 -15.13
CA LEU A 123 -1.27 -2.38 -13.96
C LEU A 123 -0.80 -0.98 -14.35
N LEU A 124 0.11 -0.89 -15.32
CA LEU A 124 0.68 0.38 -15.77
C LEU A 124 -0.38 1.29 -16.39
N ASN A 125 -1.36 0.74 -17.10
CA ASN A 125 -2.49 1.51 -17.62
C ASN A 125 -3.40 2.03 -16.50
N MET A 126 -3.69 1.22 -15.48
CA MET A 126 -4.46 1.67 -14.32
C MET A 126 -3.74 2.81 -13.59
N LEU A 127 -2.43 2.68 -13.35
CA LEU A 127 -1.61 3.75 -12.76
C LEU A 127 -1.59 5.00 -13.64
N LYS A 128 -1.41 4.85 -14.96
CA LYS A 128 -1.41 5.96 -15.92
C LYS A 128 -2.70 6.78 -15.85
N GLU A 129 -3.84 6.11 -15.86
CA GLU A 129 -5.13 6.77 -15.77
C GLU A 129 -5.30 7.46 -14.42
N SER A 130 -4.92 6.80 -13.32
CA SER A 130 -4.98 7.40 -11.98
C SER A 130 -4.07 8.62 -11.80
N ILE A 131 -2.87 8.63 -12.37
CA ILE A 131 -1.98 9.81 -12.38
C ILE A 131 -2.66 10.97 -13.10
N SER A 132 -3.25 10.68 -14.27
CA SER A 132 -3.98 11.68 -15.06
C SER A 132 -5.18 12.24 -14.28
N LEU A 133 -5.94 11.36 -13.60
CA LEU A 133 -7.07 11.76 -12.76
C LEU A 133 -6.65 12.57 -11.53
N ALA A 134 -5.55 12.24 -10.86
CA ALA A 134 -5.03 12.99 -9.72
C ALA A 134 -4.68 14.43 -10.11
N SER A 135 -4.06 14.61 -11.28
CA SER A 135 -3.76 15.95 -11.80
C SER A 135 -5.03 16.80 -12.01
N LEU A 136 -6.13 16.19 -12.47
CA LEU A 136 -7.43 16.86 -12.63
C LEU A 136 -8.14 17.11 -11.29
N ALA A 137 -8.06 16.17 -10.35
CA ALA A 137 -8.65 16.30 -9.02
C ALA A 137 -7.95 17.38 -8.17
N SER A 138 -6.64 17.58 -8.35
CA SER A 138 -5.93 18.70 -7.71
C SER A 138 -6.41 20.08 -8.17
N GLN A 139 -7.07 20.15 -9.34
CA GLN A 139 -7.62 21.37 -9.93
C GLN A 139 -9.11 21.57 -9.65
N GLN A 140 -9.81 20.56 -9.11
CA GLN A 140 -11.24 20.62 -8.82
C GLN A 140 -11.51 20.12 -7.40
N THR A 141 -11.93 21.03 -6.51
CA THR A 141 -12.50 20.69 -5.21
C THR A 141 -13.81 19.92 -5.42
N PHE A 142 -13.73 18.60 -5.50
CA PHE A 142 -14.93 17.75 -5.52
C PHE A 142 -15.58 17.76 -4.13
N THR A 143 -16.66 18.54 -3.98
CA THR A 143 -17.49 18.66 -2.77
C THR A 143 -18.61 17.63 -2.68
N GLU A 144 -18.58 16.55 -3.45
CA GLU A 144 -19.61 15.50 -3.34
C GLU A 144 -19.18 14.36 -2.43
N VAL A 145 -19.89 14.27 -1.30
CA VAL A 145 -19.95 13.11 -0.42
C VAL A 145 -20.42 11.91 -1.23
N GLN A 146 -19.47 11.10 -1.70
CA GLN A 146 -19.78 9.82 -2.34
C GLN A 146 -20.51 8.96 -1.31
N LYS A 147 -21.77 8.63 -1.60
CA LYS A 147 -22.57 7.65 -0.85
C LYS A 147 -21.70 6.42 -0.63
N LYS A 148 -21.45 6.08 0.65
CA LYS A 148 -20.53 5.03 1.11
C LYS A 148 -20.64 3.80 0.20
N PRO A 149 -19.67 3.55 -0.71
CA PRO A 149 -19.60 2.26 -1.36
C PRO A 149 -19.28 1.23 -0.27
N ARG A 150 -19.86 0.02 -0.34
CA ARG A 150 -19.43 -1.09 0.52
C ARG A 150 -17.91 -1.22 0.35
N VAL A 151 -17.14 -0.79 1.34
CA VAL A 151 -15.69 -0.68 1.18
C VAL A 151 -15.10 -2.08 1.32
N ILE A 152 -14.84 -2.73 0.19
CA ILE A 152 -13.97 -3.91 0.19
C ILE A 152 -12.56 -3.39 0.48
N CYS A 153 -12.05 -3.62 1.69
CA CYS A 153 -10.65 -3.33 1.97
C CYS A 153 -9.74 -4.43 1.39
N LEU A 154 -8.52 -4.05 1.02
CA LEU A 154 -7.43 -4.98 0.77
C LEU A 154 -7.06 -5.69 2.08
N SER A 155 -7.30 -7.01 2.15
CA SER A 155 -6.92 -7.86 3.29
C SER A 155 -5.77 -8.83 2.98
N ASN A 156 -5.29 -8.88 1.74
CA ASN A 156 -4.18 -9.75 1.37
C ASN A 156 -2.82 -9.04 1.54
N THR A 157 -2.03 -9.50 2.50
CA THR A 157 -0.67 -9.02 2.78
C THR A 157 0.36 -9.38 1.71
N GLU A 158 0.10 -10.38 0.85
CA GLU A 158 1.00 -10.78 -0.25
C GLU A 158 1.11 -9.73 -1.37
N MET A 159 0.16 -8.78 -1.39
CA MET A 159 0.15 -7.67 -2.36
C MET A 159 1.04 -6.50 -1.92
N LEU A 160 1.53 -6.52 -0.67
CA LEU A 160 2.39 -5.50 -0.10
C LEU A 160 3.85 -6.00 -0.03
N PRO A 161 4.85 -5.13 -0.28
CA PRO A 161 6.25 -5.46 -0.03
C PRO A 161 6.54 -5.59 1.47
N PRO A 162 7.76 -6.03 1.84
CA PRO A 162 8.29 -5.81 3.18
C PRO A 162 8.22 -4.33 3.56
N LEU A 163 7.65 -4.02 4.74
CA LEU A 163 7.38 -2.65 5.19
C LEU A 163 8.41 -2.14 6.19
N ASN A 164 9.42 -2.93 6.56
CA ASN A 164 10.40 -2.59 7.59
C ASN A 164 11.12 -1.26 7.35
N VAL A 165 11.41 -0.91 6.09
CA VAL A 165 12.15 0.33 5.71
C VAL A 165 11.25 1.58 5.74
N ILE A 166 9.94 1.42 5.52
CA ILE A 166 8.93 2.50 5.52
C ILE A 166 7.96 2.44 6.70
N ALA A 167 8.25 1.62 7.71
CA ALA A 167 7.32 1.34 8.78
C ALA A 167 6.89 2.62 9.51
N GLU A 168 7.81 3.55 9.74
CA GLU A 168 7.49 4.85 10.33
C GLU A 168 6.55 5.68 9.46
N SER A 169 6.81 5.78 8.15
CA SER A 169 5.94 6.53 7.23
C SER A 169 4.54 5.93 7.15
N ILE A 170 4.45 4.60 7.11
CA ILE A 170 3.17 3.89 7.11
C ILE A 170 2.44 4.08 8.45
N THR A 171 3.15 4.04 9.58
CA THR A 171 2.58 4.38 10.90
C THR A 171 1.96 5.77 10.88
N ARG A 172 2.67 6.78 10.35
CA ARG A 172 2.14 8.15 10.24
C ARG A 172 0.87 8.21 9.39
N ILE A 173 0.82 7.49 8.26
CA ILE A 173 -0.37 7.39 7.40
C ILE A 173 -1.55 6.77 8.17
N ILE A 174 -1.32 5.65 8.87
CA ILE A 174 -2.35 4.98 9.68
C ILE A 174 -2.89 5.94 10.75
N LEU A 175 -2.02 6.64 11.47
CA LEU A 175 -2.44 7.58 12.51
C LEU A 175 -3.32 8.68 11.94
N MET A 176 -2.86 9.36 10.88
CA MET A 176 -3.60 10.47 10.27
C MET A 176 -5.01 10.08 9.84
N ASP A 177 -5.18 8.87 9.30
CA ASP A 177 -6.48 8.42 8.83
C ASP A 177 -7.37 7.90 9.97
N LEU A 178 -6.80 7.24 10.98
CA LEU A 178 -7.56 6.77 12.14
C LEU A 178 -8.00 7.90 13.08
N GLU A 179 -7.27 9.02 13.15
CA GLU A 179 -7.68 10.20 13.93
C GLU A 179 -9.06 10.75 13.53
N ASN A 180 -9.44 10.54 12.28
CA ASN A 180 -10.73 11.00 11.77
C ASN A 180 -11.86 9.99 12.01
N SER A 181 -11.56 8.81 12.57
CA SER A 181 -12.54 7.76 12.84
C SER A 181 -13.24 7.95 14.19
N LYS A 182 -14.51 8.38 14.15
CA LYS A 182 -15.33 8.56 15.36
C LYS A 182 -15.49 7.26 16.17
N GLU A 183 -15.60 6.11 15.51
CA GLU A 183 -15.88 4.81 16.16
C GLU A 183 -14.74 4.34 17.07
N ILE A 184 -13.48 4.64 16.72
CA ILE A 184 -12.31 4.21 17.50
C ILE A 184 -11.89 5.29 18.50
N ASN A 185 -12.15 6.57 18.22
CA ASN A 185 -11.86 7.68 19.12
C ASN A 185 -12.64 7.63 20.44
N GLU A 186 -13.70 6.82 20.53
CA GLU A 186 -14.42 6.56 21.78
C GLU A 186 -13.71 5.52 22.68
N ASP A 187 -12.75 4.75 22.14
CA ASP A 187 -11.97 3.80 22.93
C ASP A 187 -10.84 4.53 23.71
N PRO A 188 -10.82 4.44 25.05
CA PRO A 188 -9.80 5.11 25.86
C PRO A 188 -8.39 4.56 25.61
N TYR A 189 -8.24 3.27 25.28
CA TYR A 189 -6.94 2.68 24.97
C TYR A 189 -6.44 3.11 23.60
N PHE A 190 -7.36 3.29 22.65
CA PHE A 190 -7.00 3.87 21.36
C PHE A 190 -6.50 5.31 21.55
N THR A 191 -7.22 6.12 22.32
CA THR A 191 -6.79 7.49 22.63
C THR A 191 -5.40 7.52 23.28
N GLN A 192 -5.17 6.68 24.29
CA GLN A 192 -3.88 6.56 24.97
C GLN A 192 -2.74 6.10 24.04
N LEU A 193 -3.03 5.16 23.12
CA LEU A 193 -2.10 4.71 22.09
C LEU A 193 -1.71 5.86 21.15
N MET A 194 -2.71 6.59 20.65
CA MET A 194 -2.53 7.71 19.74
C MET A 194 -1.68 8.81 20.37
N ASP A 195 -1.96 9.17 21.62
CA ASP A 195 -1.18 10.17 22.36
C ASP A 195 0.27 9.74 22.57
N SER A 196 0.49 8.48 22.94
CA SER A 196 1.83 7.91 23.17
C SER A 196 2.68 7.96 21.90
N ILE A 197 2.10 7.63 20.75
CA ILE A 197 2.78 7.66 19.45
C ILE A 197 3.00 9.09 18.96
N LYS A 198 1.99 9.96 19.04
CA LYS A 198 2.10 11.37 18.64
C LYS A 198 3.23 12.07 19.39
N ARG A 199 3.32 11.84 20.70
CA ARG A 199 4.43 12.36 21.53
C ARG A 199 5.79 11.89 21.00
N LYS A 200 5.95 10.59 20.75
CA LYS A 200 7.23 10.02 20.25
C LYS A 200 7.58 10.49 18.84
N LEU A 201 6.59 10.67 17.97
CA LEU A 201 6.77 11.22 16.63
C LEU A 201 7.24 12.67 16.68
N ASN A 202 6.64 13.49 17.54
CA ASN A 202 7.05 14.90 17.74
C ASN A 202 8.48 15.00 18.30
N GLU A 203 8.89 14.03 19.13
CA GLU A 203 10.25 13.95 19.67
C GLU A 203 11.27 13.27 18.73
N SER A 204 10.84 12.78 17.55
CA SER A 204 11.67 12.01 16.61
C SER A 204 12.35 10.77 17.22
N LYS A 205 11.69 10.12 18.18
CA LYS A 205 12.22 8.96 18.93
C LYS A 205 11.60 7.62 18.54
N LEU A 206 10.82 7.56 17.46
CA LEU A 206 10.07 6.35 17.12
C LEU A 206 11.01 5.24 16.65
N THR A 207 11.16 4.19 17.46
CA THR A 207 12.01 3.04 17.14
C THR A 207 11.21 1.92 16.47
N SER A 208 11.89 0.96 15.85
CA SER A 208 11.26 -0.26 15.32
C SER A 208 10.49 -1.05 16.39
N ASN A 209 10.95 -1.02 17.65
CA ASN A 209 10.26 -1.65 18.78
C ASN A 209 8.95 -0.92 19.09
N ASP A 210 8.95 0.41 19.05
CA ASP A 210 7.74 1.23 19.25
C ASP A 210 6.71 0.96 18.16
N ILE A 211 7.15 0.87 16.90
CA ILE A 211 6.25 0.58 15.78
C ILE A 211 5.68 -0.84 15.89
N ALA A 212 6.50 -1.82 16.26
CA ALA A 212 6.04 -3.19 16.47
C ALA A 212 5.01 -3.27 17.62
N ALA A 213 5.25 -2.56 18.73
CA ALA A 213 4.31 -2.48 19.85
C ALA A 213 3.01 -1.78 19.44
N PHE A 214 3.09 -0.67 18.71
CA PHE A 214 1.92 0.02 18.15
C PHE A 214 1.09 -0.88 17.25
N SER A 215 1.73 -1.61 16.33
CA SER A 215 1.06 -2.57 15.47
C SER A 215 0.34 -3.65 16.26
N LEU A 216 0.94 -4.17 17.35
CA LEU A 216 0.27 -5.13 18.25
C LEU A 216 -0.97 -4.55 18.94
N VAL A 217 -0.86 -3.32 19.46
CA VAL A 217 -2.00 -2.66 20.12
C VAL A 217 -3.12 -2.45 19.10
N LEU A 218 -2.81 -1.93 17.91
CA LEU A 218 -3.79 -1.74 16.84
C LEU A 218 -4.48 -3.05 16.45
N ILE A 219 -3.72 -4.12 16.21
CA ILE A 219 -4.30 -5.44 15.89
C ILE A 219 -5.26 -5.89 17.00
N THR A 220 -4.90 -5.64 18.26
CA THR A 220 -5.72 -6.03 19.42
C THR A 220 -7.00 -5.21 19.52
N ILE A 221 -6.90 -3.88 19.33
CA ILE A 221 -8.07 -2.99 19.27
C ILE A 221 -8.98 -3.41 18.10
N MET A 222 -8.45 -3.57 16.89
CA MET A 222 -9.26 -3.96 15.72
C MET A 222 -9.95 -5.31 15.90
N ARG A 223 -9.34 -6.26 16.63
CA ARG A 223 -9.99 -7.53 17.02
C ARG A 223 -11.15 -7.38 18.00
N HIS A 224 -11.28 -6.26 18.71
CA HIS A 224 -12.47 -5.96 19.51
C HIS A 224 -13.61 -5.38 18.64
N TYR A 225 -13.27 -4.79 17.51
CA TYR A 225 -14.20 -4.19 16.54
C TYR A 225 -14.38 -5.06 15.29
N LYS A 226 -14.38 -6.40 15.40
CA LYS A 226 -14.36 -7.34 14.24
C LYS A 226 -15.43 -7.09 13.19
N ASP A 227 -16.58 -6.54 13.59
CA ASP A 227 -17.71 -6.25 12.69
C ASP A 227 -17.53 -4.92 11.93
N SER A 228 -16.55 -4.10 12.32
CA SER A 228 -16.18 -2.85 11.69
C SER A 228 -14.87 -3.05 10.93
N GLN A 229 -14.95 -3.35 9.64
CA GLN A 229 -13.77 -3.36 8.79
C GLN A 229 -13.32 -1.91 8.56
N ILE A 230 -12.23 -1.52 9.21
CA ILE A 230 -11.71 -0.15 9.12
C ILE A 230 -10.62 -0.13 8.07
N CYS A 231 -10.91 0.53 6.96
CA CYS A 231 -9.88 0.80 5.97
C CYS A 231 -9.24 2.17 6.27
N VAL A 232 -7.91 2.21 6.23
CA VAL A 232 -7.17 3.47 6.01
C VAL A 232 -7.54 3.93 4.61
N GLU A 233 -7.91 5.20 4.44
CA GLU A 233 -8.24 5.69 3.11
C GLU A 233 -6.99 5.54 2.23
N PRO A 234 -7.13 4.91 1.05
CA PRO A 234 -8.34 4.64 0.28
C PRO A 234 -8.62 3.13 0.12
N GLY A 235 -8.56 2.33 1.18
CA GLY A 235 -9.14 0.98 1.19
C GLY A 235 -8.18 -0.17 1.50
N ILE A 236 -7.16 0.05 2.34
CA ILE A 236 -6.36 -1.04 2.90
C ILE A 236 -6.81 -1.26 4.33
N ASP A 237 -7.06 -2.52 4.67
CA ASP A 237 -7.52 -2.91 6.00
C ASP A 237 -6.42 -2.59 7.04
N VAL A 238 -6.78 -1.82 8.06
CA VAL A 238 -5.84 -1.36 9.11
C VAL A 238 -5.20 -2.56 9.81
N GLU A 239 -6.00 -3.58 10.14
CA GLU A 239 -5.52 -4.77 10.83
C GLU A 239 -4.51 -5.53 9.97
N THR A 240 -4.81 -5.68 8.68
CA THR A 240 -3.94 -6.32 7.69
C THR A 240 -2.60 -5.60 7.57
N LEU A 241 -2.64 -4.27 7.47
CA LEU A 241 -1.44 -3.44 7.36
C LEU A 241 -0.60 -3.49 8.64
N ALA A 242 -1.22 -3.34 9.81
CA ALA A 242 -0.56 -3.43 11.10
C ALA A 242 0.05 -4.82 11.34
N ARG A 243 -0.66 -5.89 10.96
CA ARG A 243 -0.16 -7.27 11.04
C ARG A 243 1.08 -7.49 10.18
N LYS A 244 1.06 -6.98 8.94
CA LYS A 244 2.24 -7.07 8.06
C LYS A 244 3.42 -6.31 8.64
N MET A 245 3.21 -5.07 9.09
CA MET A 245 4.26 -4.27 9.74
C MET A 245 4.86 -4.97 10.96
N TYR A 246 4.02 -5.53 11.84
CA TYR A 246 4.48 -6.28 13.00
C TYR A 246 5.35 -7.47 12.60
N ASN A 247 4.89 -8.29 11.66
CA ASN A 247 5.63 -9.47 11.21
C ASN A 247 6.96 -9.08 10.54
N ASP A 248 6.96 -8.03 9.73
CA ASP A 248 8.17 -7.56 9.05
C ASP A 248 9.19 -7.02 10.04
N LEU A 249 8.76 -6.21 11.02
CA LEU A 249 9.64 -5.65 12.04
C LEU A 249 10.21 -6.73 12.97
N THR A 250 9.38 -7.69 13.40
CA THR A 250 9.85 -8.80 14.24
C THR A 250 10.80 -9.73 13.49
N SER A 251 10.60 -9.92 12.18
CA SER A 251 11.54 -10.68 11.33
C SER A 251 12.94 -10.04 11.24
N VAL A 252 13.05 -8.73 11.51
CA VAL A 252 14.32 -8.00 11.58
C VAL A 252 14.74 -7.69 13.03
N ASN A 253 14.29 -8.52 13.98
CA ASN A 253 14.62 -8.46 15.41
C ASN A 253 14.08 -7.26 16.20
N ALA A 254 13.01 -6.61 15.73
CA ALA A 254 12.27 -5.69 16.59
C ALA A 254 11.60 -6.48 17.72
N ASP A 255 11.80 -6.04 18.96
CA ASP A 255 11.23 -6.62 20.15
C ASP A 255 10.23 -5.61 20.75
N PRO A 256 8.92 -5.79 20.57
CA PRO A 256 7.92 -4.85 21.04
C PRO A 256 7.95 -4.68 22.56
N SER A 257 8.40 -5.69 23.33
CA SER A 257 8.45 -5.63 24.80
C SER A 257 9.42 -4.57 25.33
N LYS A 258 10.33 -4.08 24.49
CA LYS A 258 11.27 -2.99 24.81
C LYS A 258 10.66 -1.59 24.62
N SER A 259 9.42 -1.48 24.17
CA SER A 259 8.69 -0.22 24.07
C SER A 259 7.78 -0.01 25.28
N ASP A 260 7.72 1.22 25.78
CA ASP A 260 6.73 1.66 26.78
C ASP A 260 5.28 1.54 26.27
N ILE A 261 5.05 1.55 24.95
CA ILE A 261 3.73 1.33 24.33
C ILE A 261 3.24 -0.09 24.58
N TYR A 262 4.15 -1.05 24.77
CA TYR A 262 3.80 -2.45 25.01
C TYR A 262 3.00 -2.66 26.31
N ALA A 263 3.14 -1.76 27.28
CA ALA A 263 2.32 -1.80 28.50
C ALA A 263 0.82 -1.70 28.17
N ILE A 264 0.44 -0.87 27.20
CA ILE A 264 -0.95 -0.74 26.73
C ILE A 264 -1.45 -2.08 26.16
N TYR A 265 -0.61 -2.78 25.40
CA TYR A 265 -0.94 -4.11 24.89
C TYR A 265 -1.17 -5.11 26.04
N GLN A 266 -0.29 -5.13 27.05
CA GLN A 266 -0.43 -6.02 28.21
C GLN A 266 -1.73 -5.75 28.98
N GLU A 267 -2.11 -4.49 29.16
CA GLU A 267 -3.35 -4.08 29.81
C GLU A 267 -4.59 -4.56 29.04
N ILE A 268 -4.64 -4.35 27.72
CA ILE A 268 -5.76 -4.81 26.89
C ILE A 268 -5.83 -6.35 26.88
N ALA A 269 -4.68 -7.01 26.71
CA ALA A 269 -4.59 -8.46 26.64
C ALA A 269 -5.08 -9.13 27.93
N SER A 270 -4.64 -8.64 29.10
CA SER A 270 -5.08 -9.18 30.40
C SER A 270 -6.59 -9.06 30.63
N ARG A 271 -7.20 -7.94 30.23
CA ARG A 271 -8.66 -7.76 30.31
C ARG A 271 -9.43 -8.63 29.31
N SER A 272 -8.89 -8.85 28.12
CA SER A 272 -9.52 -9.72 27.13
C SER A 272 -9.59 -11.18 27.59
N VAL A 273 -8.61 -11.62 28.38
CA VAL A 273 -8.59 -12.94 29.04
C VAL A 273 -9.63 -13.03 30.16
N MET A 274 -9.87 -11.94 30.89
CA MET A 274 -10.89 -11.88 31.96
C MET A 274 -12.34 -11.76 31.46
N LYS A 275 -12.57 -11.40 30.20
CA LYS A 275 -13.91 -11.31 29.58
C LYS A 275 -14.36 -12.61 28.88
N ARG A 276 -13.59 -13.69 28.97
CA ARG A 276 -13.98 -15.04 28.53
C ARG A 276 -14.37 -15.89 29.71
#